data_AF-A0A925LRU7-F1
#
_entry.id   AF-A0A925LRU7-F1
#
_cell.length_a   1.000
_cell.length_b   1.000
_cell.length_c   1.000
_cell.angle_alpha   90.00
_cell.angle_beta   90.00
_cell.angle_gamma   90.00
#
_symmetry.space_group_name_H-M   'P 1'
#
loop_
_entity.id
_entity.type
_entity.pdbx_description
1 polymer ?
#
loop_
_entity_poly.entity_id
_entity_poly.type
_entity_poly.pdbx_seq_one_letter_code
_entity_poly.pdbx_strand_id
1 'polypeptide(L)' 'MSVESHRPHERRWLDIAEVSGEVVTLTLTYTLRGDAVRCISLRKASRKERSLYYGQNS' A
#
# COMPACT_ATOMS: atom_id res chain seq x y z
N MET A 1 -3.78 -1.87 -5.34
CA MET A 1 -4.76 -2.96 -5.10
C MET A 1 -5.79 -2.54 -4.04
N SER A 2 -7.00 -3.11 -4.00
CA SER A 2 -7.99 -2.78 -2.95
C SER A 2 -7.92 -3.77 -1.79
N VAL A 3 -8.09 -3.28 -0.55
CA VAL A 3 -8.14 -4.11 0.66
C VAL A 3 -9.56 -4.08 1.22
N GLU A 4 -10.04 -5.20 1.74
CA GLU A 4 -11.33 -5.24 2.41
C GLU A 4 -11.38 -4.27 3.59
N SER A 5 -12.51 -3.60 3.72
CA SER A 5 -12.78 -2.64 4.77
C SER A 5 -13.92 -3.15 5.63
N HIS A 6 -13.73 -3.17 6.94
CA HIS A 6 -14.80 -3.46 7.91
C HIS A 6 -15.86 -2.34 7.98
N ARG A 7 -15.69 -1.24 7.23
CA ARG A 7 -16.66 -0.14 7.14
C ARG A 7 -17.26 -0.12 5.73
N PRO A 8 -18.57 -0.35 5.58
CA PRO A 8 -19.22 -0.58 4.27
C PRO A 8 -19.11 0.59 3.29
N HIS A 9 -18.78 1.80 3.74
CA HIS A 9 -18.70 3.01 2.90
C HIS A 9 -17.29 3.59 2.76
N GLU A 10 -16.27 2.95 3.33
CA GLU A 10 -14.90 3.47 3.31
C GLU A 10 -14.00 2.51 2.54
N ARG A 11 -13.78 2.78 1.25
CA ARG A 11 -12.89 1.98 0.41
C ARG A 11 -11.44 2.14 0.91
N ARG A 12 -10.73 1.02 1.02
CA ARG A 12 -9.31 0.99 1.36
C ARG A 12 -8.48 0.58 0.17
N TRP A 13 -7.35 1.24 0.04
CA TRP A 13 -6.35 1.02 -0.98
C TRP A 13 -5.08 0.54 -0.32
N LEU A 14 -4.33 -0.28 -1.06
CA LEU A 14 -2.99 -0.69 -0.72
C LEU A 14 -2.07 -0.49 -1.91
N ASP A 15 -1.01 0.25 -1.67
CA ASP A 15 0.06 0.50 -2.62
C ASP A 15 1.39 0.03 -2.05
N ILE A 16 2.26 -0.44 -2.94
CA ILE A 16 3.59 -0.93 -2.63
C ILE A 16 4.57 -0.14 -3.50
N ALA A 17 5.64 0.35 -2.90
CA ALA A 17 6.65 1.12 -3.62
C ALA A 17 8.03 0.91 -3.01
N GLU A 18 9.05 0.95 -3.87
CA GLU A 18 10.42 1.18 -3.42
C GLU A 18 10.62 2.63 -3.01
N VAL A 19 11.39 2.84 -1.95
CA VAL A 19 11.83 4.17 -1.55
C VAL A 19 13.21 4.41 -2.14
N SER A 20 13.30 5.28 -3.15
CA SER A 20 14.59 5.59 -3.79
C SER A 20 15.62 6.07 -2.76
N GLY A 21 16.84 5.53 -2.85
CA GLY A 21 17.93 5.80 -1.89
C GLY A 21 18.01 4.82 -0.72
N GLU A 22 16.99 3.98 -0.51
CA GLU A 22 16.95 2.94 0.51
C GLU A 22 16.59 1.59 -0.13
N VAL A 23 17.22 0.48 0.29
CA VAL A 23 16.86 -0.87 -0.20
C VAL A 23 15.61 -1.39 0.54
N VAL A 24 14.59 -0.54 0.64
CA VAL A 24 13.37 -0.81 1.41
C VAL A 24 12.16 -0.60 0.54
N THR A 25 11.40 -1.68 0.34
CA THR A 25 10.05 -1.63 -0.20
C THR A 25 9.07 -1.39 0.95
N LEU A 26 8.19 -0.39 0.79
CA LEU A 26 7.13 -0.09 1.75
C LEU A 26 5.76 -0.49 1.20
N THR A 27 4.84 -0.74 2.11
CA THR A 27 3.41 -0.94 1.85
C THR A 27 2.62 0.11 2.62
N LEU A 28 1.75 0.83 1.90
CA LEU A 28 0.85 1.83 2.44
C LEU A 28 -0.59 1.34 2.31
N THR A 29 -1.30 1.28 3.43
CA THR A 29 -2.76 1.15 3.45
C THR A 29 -3.39 2.50 3.74
N TYR A 30 -4.33 2.93 2.91
CA TYR A 30 -4.95 4.25 3.01
C TYR A 30 -6.40 4.26 2.54
N THR A 31 -7.07 5.37 2.80
CA THR A 31 -8.38 5.70 2.23
C THR A 31 -8.38 7.13 1.72
N LEU A 32 -9.18 7.39 0.69
CA LEU A 32 -9.34 8.71 0.08
C LEU A 32 -10.61 9.36 0.65
N ARG A 33 -10.51 10.63 1.07
CA ARG A 33 -11.63 11.41 1.62
C ARG A 33 -11.62 12.80 0.99
N GLY A 34 -12.35 12.96 -0.11
CA GLY A 34 -12.30 14.19 -0.90
C GLY A 34 -10.88 14.39 -1.47
N ASP A 35 -10.24 15.49 -1.09
CA ASP A 35 -8.87 15.88 -1.44
C ASP A 35 -7.81 15.36 -0.45
N ALA A 36 -8.23 14.71 0.65
CA ALA A 36 -7.33 14.20 1.67
C ALA A 36 -7.04 12.70 1.51
N VAL A 37 -5.76 12.33 1.71
CA VAL A 37 -5.33 10.95 1.90
C VAL A 37 -5.21 10.67 3.39
N ARG A 38 -6.02 9.73 3.91
CA ARG A 38 -5.86 9.24 5.28
C ARG A 38 -5.02 7.97 5.27
N CYS A 39 -3.78 8.10 5.75
CA CYS A 39 -2.90 6.96 6.00
C CYS A 39 -3.45 6.13 7.17
N ILE A 40 -3.58 4.82 6.96
CA ILE A 40 -4.02 3.86 7.99
C ILE A 40 -2.81 3.09 8.54
N SER A 41 -1.90 2.68 7.65
CA SER A 41 -0.68 1.95 8.03
C SER A 41 0.41 2.18 6.98
N LEU A 42 1.63 2.45 7.42
CA LEU A 42 2.82 2.46 6.58
C LEU A 42 3.86 1.56 7.23
N ARG A 43 4.36 0.57 6.49
CA ARG A 43 5.33 -0.40 7.02
C ARG A 43 6.20 -0.98 5.91
N LYS A 44 7.27 -1.67 6.31
CA LYS A 44 8.04 -2.51 5.38
C LYS A 44 7.13 -3.55 4.74
N ALA A 45 7.30 -3.75 3.44
CA ALA A 45 6.61 -4.80 2.70
C ALA A 45 7.11 -6.17 3.17
N SER A 46 6.20 -7.11 3.35
CA SER A 46 6.52 -8.52 3.60
C SER A 46 7.22 -9.15 2.40
N ARG A 47 7.86 -10.31 2.57
CA ARG A 47 8.50 -11.03 1.46
C ARG A 47 7.53 -11.29 0.31
N LYS A 48 6.28 -11.68 0.61
CA LYS A 48 5.22 -11.92 -0.38
C LYS A 48 4.86 -10.66 -1.15
N GLU A 49 4.66 -9.55 -0.45
CA GLU A 49 4.34 -8.24 -1.07
C GLU A 49 5.48 -7.73 -1.94
N ARG A 50 6.73 -7.89 -1.50
CA ARG A 50 7.90 -7.57 -2.33
C ARG A 50 7.93 -8.39 -3.61
N SER A 51 7.77 -9.71 -3.51
CA SER A 51 7.75 -10.59 -4.69
C SER A 51 6.66 -10.23 -5.68
N LEU A 52 5.46 -9.87 -5.19
CA LEU A 52 4.37 -9.39 -6.06
C LEU A 52 4.76 -8.08 -6.77
N TYR A 53 5.31 -7.11 -6.04
CA TYR A 53 5.71 -5.83 -6.62
C TYR A 53 6.77 -6.00 -7.72
N TYR A 54 7.85 -6.75 -7.46
CA TYR A 54 8.90 -6.97 -8.45
C TYR A 54 8.46 -7.84 -9.61
N GLY A 55 7.61 -8.86 -9.38
CA GLY A 55 7.08 -9.70 -10.45
C GLY A 55 6.04 -9.01 -11.34
N GLN A 56 5.56 -7.82 -10.96
CA GLN A 56 4.74 -6.95 -11.82
C GLN A 56 5.58 -5.91 -12.58
N ASN A 57 6.83 -5.69 -12.16
CA ASN A 57 7.77 -4.71 -12.72
C ASN A 57 8.93 -5.36 -13.50
N SER A 58 8.86 -6.67 -13.75
CA SER A 58 9.86 -7.47 -14.49
C SER A 58 9.40 -7.79 -15.91
#